data_AF-A0A554WFB6-F1
#
_entry.id   AF-A0A554WFB6-F1
#
_cell.length_a   1.000
_cell.length_b   1.000
_cell.length_c   1.000
_cell.angle_alpha   90.00
_cell.angle_beta   90.00
_cell.angle_gamma   90.00
#
_symmetry.space_group_name_H-M   'P 1'
#
loop_
_entity.id
_entity.type
_entity.pdbx_description
1 polymer ?
#
loop_
_entity_poly.entity_id
_entity_poly.type
_entity_poly.pdbx_seq_one_letter_code
_entity_poly.pdbx_strand_id
1 'polypeptide(L)'
;MRDAAIEAELDHARTRGPVRDIVIPPCPQLLRQLLEATAHGDPEPGVLEAIASADVAMAAALIRQANSPLYGLQTPVATVGQALTVMGVRPAVQLLMGFLTRSALRVHSPVLAHFWESSTRRAIACEHIGAAEVDYWLDELHPALDAVQVD
;
A
#
# COMPACT_ATOMS: atom_id res chain seq x y z
N MET A 1 5.50 -30.95 18.34
CA MET A 1 5.82 -30.56 19.74
C MET A 1 6.72 -29.33 19.84
N ARG A 2 7.65 -29.08 18.90
CA ARG A 2 8.57 -27.93 18.96
C ARG A 2 7.89 -26.59 18.64
N ASP A 3 6.86 -26.61 17.81
CA ASP A 3 6.20 -25.37 17.31
C ASP A 3 5.28 -24.71 18.35
N ALA A 4 4.50 -25.51 19.10
CA ALA A 4 3.62 -24.99 20.15
C ALA A 4 4.41 -24.36 21.32
N ALA A 5 5.61 -24.87 21.59
CA ALA A 5 6.52 -24.28 22.58
C ALA A 5 7.11 -22.96 22.10
N ILE A 6 7.42 -22.84 20.81
CA ILE A 6 7.86 -21.59 20.19
C ILE A 6 6.72 -20.55 20.19
N GLU A 7 5.49 -20.94 19.86
CA GLU A 7 4.33 -20.05 19.89
C GLU A 7 4.02 -19.56 21.31
N ALA A 8 4.06 -20.44 22.30
CA ALA A 8 3.86 -20.06 23.70
C ALA A 8 4.96 -19.10 24.20
N GLU A 9 6.21 -19.31 23.77
CA GLU A 9 7.33 -18.44 24.10
C GLU A 9 7.21 -17.07 23.41
N LEU A 10 6.77 -17.04 22.15
CA LEU A 10 6.49 -15.81 21.40
C LEU A 10 5.33 -15.02 22.04
N ASP A 11 4.25 -15.69 22.45
CA ASP A 11 3.13 -15.05 23.15
C ASP A 11 3.52 -14.55 24.53
N HIS A 12 4.40 -15.26 25.23
CA HIS A 12 4.99 -14.77 26.48
C HIS A 12 5.85 -13.53 26.24
N ALA A 13 6.68 -13.54 25.20
CA ALA A 13 7.52 -12.40 24.83
C ALA A 13 6.68 -11.17 24.43
N ARG A 14 5.56 -11.35 23.72
CA ARG A 14 4.60 -10.28 23.32
C ARG A 14 3.87 -9.68 24.52
N THR A 15 3.54 -10.47 25.54
CA THR A 15 2.69 -10.03 26.66
C THR A 15 3.50 -9.51 27.86
N ARG A 16 4.68 -10.08 28.12
CA ARG A 16 5.45 -9.85 29.36
C ARG A 16 6.95 -9.59 29.16
N GLY A 17 7.48 -9.64 27.93
CA GLY A 17 8.92 -9.58 27.65
C GLY A 17 9.43 -8.29 27.01
N PRO A 18 10.75 -8.23 26.71
CA PRO A 18 11.43 -7.08 26.10
C PRO A 18 10.82 -6.62 24.77
N VAL A 19 10.06 -7.50 24.08
CA VAL A 19 9.42 -7.24 22.79
C VAL A 19 8.39 -6.10 22.87
N ARG A 20 7.75 -5.85 24.02
CA ARG A 20 6.90 -4.66 24.21
C ARG A 20 7.69 -3.35 24.15
N ASP A 21 8.96 -3.40 24.55
CA ASP A 21 9.87 -2.26 24.62
C ASP A 21 10.84 -2.19 23.43
N ILE A 22 10.77 -3.14 22.49
CA ILE A 22 11.43 -3.02 21.19
C ILE A 22 10.69 -1.95 20.40
N VAL A 23 11.13 -0.72 20.59
CA VAL A 23 10.79 0.37 19.68
C VAL A 23 11.62 0.16 18.43
N ILE A 24 11.08 -0.58 17.45
CA ILE A 24 11.65 -0.61 16.10
C ILE A 24 11.65 0.85 15.62
N PRO A 25 12.83 1.46 15.39
CA PRO A 25 12.87 2.82 14.89
C PRO A 25 12.13 2.90 13.55
N PRO A 26 11.74 4.11 13.12
CA PRO A 26 11.42 4.32 11.71
C PRO A 26 12.48 3.59 10.89
N CYS A 27 12.09 2.93 9.80
CA CYS A 27 13.07 2.46 8.85
C CYS A 27 13.25 3.58 7.80
N PRO A 28 14.02 4.66 8.09
CA PRO A 28 14.25 5.71 7.10
C PRO A 28 14.94 5.13 5.86
N GLN A 29 15.59 3.97 5.97
CA GLN A 29 16.20 3.28 4.85
C GLN A 29 15.16 2.81 3.83
N LEU A 30 14.08 2.13 4.24
CA LEU A 30 13.05 1.69 3.30
C LEU A 30 12.25 2.87 2.74
N LEU A 31 11.99 3.90 3.57
CA LEU A 31 11.37 5.14 3.08
C LEU A 31 12.26 5.86 2.06
N ARG A 32 13.56 5.94 2.32
CA ARG A 32 14.54 6.51 1.39
C ARG A 32 14.64 5.68 0.11
N GLN A 33 14.71 4.35 0.21
CA GLN A 33 14.73 3.46 -0.95
C GLN A 33 13.47 3.63 -1.81
N LEU A 34 12.30 3.73 -1.17
CA LEU A 34 11.05 3.96 -1.87
C LEU A 34 11.02 5.34 -2.54
N LEU A 35 11.45 6.40 -1.83
CA LEU A 35 11.59 7.75 -2.39
C LEU A 35 12.54 7.77 -3.60
N GLU A 36 13.71 7.14 -3.48
CA GLU A 36 14.71 7.02 -4.56
C GLU A 36 14.14 6.26 -5.76
N ALA A 37 13.45 5.14 -5.52
CA ALA A 37 12.82 4.36 -6.58
C ALA A 37 11.73 5.15 -7.32
N THR A 38 11.05 6.07 -6.63
CA THR A 38 9.97 6.90 -7.20
C THR A 38 10.44 8.25 -7.76
N ALA A 39 11.72 8.58 -7.64
CA ALA A 39 12.24 9.92 -7.93
C ALA A 39 12.01 10.38 -9.38
N HIS A 40 11.91 9.44 -10.32
CA HIS A 40 11.75 9.72 -11.76
C HIS A 40 10.44 9.17 -12.33
N GLY A 41 9.46 8.85 -11.49
CA GLY A 41 8.17 8.29 -11.88
C GLY A 41 7.84 6.97 -11.17
N ASP A 42 6.95 6.18 -11.76
CA ASP A 42 6.57 4.89 -11.19
C ASP A 42 7.77 3.91 -11.27
N PRO A 43 8.15 3.26 -10.16
CA PRO A 43 9.25 2.31 -10.14
C PRO A 43 8.90 1.02 -10.90
N GLU A 44 9.92 0.32 -11.38
CA GLU A 44 9.78 -1.04 -11.91
C GLU A 44 9.11 -1.96 -10.86
N PRO A 45 8.11 -2.79 -11.24
CA PRO A 45 7.38 -3.65 -10.31
C PRO A 45 8.29 -4.54 -9.45
N GLY A 46 9.36 -5.10 -10.04
CA GLY A 46 10.31 -5.94 -9.31
C GLY A 46 11.12 -5.18 -8.25
N VAL A 47 11.42 -3.90 -8.48
CA VAL A 47 12.07 -3.04 -7.47
C VAL A 47 11.12 -2.80 -6.30
N LEU A 48 9.86 -2.51 -6.60
CA LEU A 48 8.84 -2.29 -5.57
C LEU A 48 8.56 -3.57 -4.76
N GLU A 49 8.52 -4.72 -5.43
CA GLU A 49 8.39 -6.02 -4.78
C GLU A 49 9.54 -6.30 -3.82
N ALA A 50 10.78 -6.04 -4.25
CA ALA A 50 11.96 -6.22 -3.40
C ALA A 50 11.93 -5.32 -2.16
N ILE A 51 11.58 -4.03 -2.33
CA ILE A 51 11.47 -3.07 -1.22
C ILE A 51 10.37 -3.51 -0.24
N ALA A 52 9.19 -3.87 -0.75
CA ALA A 52 8.08 -4.26 0.11
C ALA A 52 8.29 -5.62 0.79
N SER A 53 8.97 -6.56 0.14
CA SER A 53 9.29 -7.87 0.70
C SER A 53 10.40 -7.81 1.76
N ALA A 54 11.18 -6.72 1.81
CA ALA A 54 12.20 -6.50 2.82
C ALA A 54 11.63 -6.22 4.23
N ASP A 55 10.33 -5.90 4.34
CA ASP A 55 9.64 -5.69 5.60
C ASP A 55 8.30 -6.45 5.64
N VAL A 56 8.15 -7.31 6.65
CA VAL A 56 6.97 -8.18 6.79
C VAL A 56 5.68 -7.37 6.95
N ALA A 57 5.73 -6.20 7.61
CA ALA A 57 4.55 -5.38 7.82
C ALA A 57 4.14 -4.63 6.54
N MET A 58 5.10 -4.22 5.71
CA MET A 58 4.85 -3.70 4.36
C MET A 58 4.25 -4.77 3.44
N ALA A 59 4.85 -5.97 3.41
CA ALA A 59 4.31 -7.10 2.64
C ALA A 59 2.87 -7.43 3.06
N ALA A 60 2.62 -7.52 4.37
CA ALA A 60 1.28 -7.74 4.90
C ALA A 60 0.32 -6.58 4.60
N ALA A 61 0.80 -5.33 4.55
CA ALA A 61 -0.02 -4.17 4.17
C ALA A 61 -0.50 -4.27 2.72
N LEU A 62 0.39 -4.61 1.78
CA LEU A 62 0.03 -4.81 0.37
C LEU A 62 -0.96 -5.95 0.20
N ILE A 63 -0.68 -7.12 0.77
CA ILE A 63 -1.54 -8.31 0.65
C ILE A 63 -2.93 -8.03 1.23
N ARG A 64 -3.02 -7.40 2.40
CA ARG A 64 -4.33 -7.02 2.98
C ARG A 64 -5.07 -6.01 2.12
N GLN A 65 -4.39 -5.02 1.55
CA GLN A 65 -5.03 -4.02 0.71
C GLN A 65 -5.55 -4.63 -0.59
N ALA A 66 -4.75 -5.48 -1.25
CA ALA A 66 -5.14 -6.20 -2.45
C ALA A 66 -6.33 -7.14 -2.22
N ASN A 67 -6.41 -7.77 -1.03
CA ASN A 67 -7.54 -8.62 -0.64
C ASN A 67 -8.76 -7.83 -0.12
N SER A 68 -8.73 -6.49 -0.15
CA SER A 68 -9.89 -5.70 0.26
C SER A 68 -11.02 -5.84 -0.77
N PRO A 69 -12.29 -5.64 -0.36
CA PRO A 69 -13.45 -5.67 -1.27
C PRO A 69 -13.32 -4.73 -2.48
N LEU A 70 -12.44 -3.72 -2.39
CA LEU A 70 -12.15 -2.78 -3.47
C LEU A 70 -11.79 -3.47 -4.80
N TYR A 71 -11.03 -4.57 -4.73
CA TYR A 71 -10.53 -5.27 -5.92
C TYR A 71 -11.42 -6.45 -6.36
N GLY A 72 -12.48 -6.78 -5.62
CA GLY A 72 -13.48 -7.77 -6.03
C GLY A 72 -12.94 -9.18 -6.32
N LEU A 73 -11.82 -9.57 -5.71
CA LEU A 73 -11.13 -10.83 -6.01
C LEU A 73 -11.96 -12.05 -5.62
N GLN A 74 -12.04 -13.03 -6.52
CA GLN A 74 -12.64 -14.35 -6.24
C GLN A 74 -11.72 -15.26 -5.43
N THR A 75 -10.41 -15.09 -5.58
CA THR A 75 -9.38 -15.82 -4.83
C THR A 75 -8.41 -14.83 -4.22
N PRO A 76 -8.13 -14.91 -2.92
CA PRO A 76 -7.23 -13.97 -2.26
C PRO A 76 -5.79 -14.15 -2.74
N VAL A 77 -5.06 -13.04 -2.84
CA VAL A 77 -3.61 -13.05 -3.08
C VAL A 77 -2.85 -13.45 -1.83
N ALA A 78 -1.72 -14.14 -2.02
CA ALA A 78 -0.86 -14.65 -0.96
C ALA A 78 0.56 -14.10 -1.00
N THR A 79 0.96 -13.42 -2.09
CA THR A 79 2.32 -12.88 -2.27
C THR A 79 2.31 -11.40 -2.60
N VAL A 80 3.46 -10.74 -2.39
CA VAL A 80 3.66 -9.33 -2.74
C VAL A 80 3.52 -9.13 -4.25
N GLY A 81 4.19 -9.94 -5.08
CA GLY A 81 4.03 -9.88 -6.53
C GLY A 81 2.56 -10.00 -6.99
N GLN A 82 1.79 -10.93 -6.42
CA GLN A 82 0.36 -11.04 -6.73
C GLN A 82 -0.42 -9.79 -6.32
N ALA A 83 -0.13 -9.22 -5.14
CA ALA A 83 -0.74 -7.97 -4.69
C ALA A 83 -0.40 -6.80 -5.64
N LEU A 84 0.85 -6.69 -6.09
CA LEU A 84 1.27 -5.67 -7.06
C LEU A 84 0.60 -5.84 -8.42
N THR A 85 0.41 -7.06 -8.89
CA THR A 85 -0.33 -7.35 -10.12
C THR A 85 -1.80 -6.91 -10.03
N VAL A 86 -2.45 -7.13 -8.88
CA VAL A 86 -3.85 -6.73 -8.68
C VAL A 86 -3.99 -5.22 -8.51
N MET A 87 -3.15 -4.61 -7.69
CA MET A 87 -3.29 -3.19 -7.32
C MET A 87 -2.67 -2.23 -8.33
N GLY A 88 -1.67 -2.68 -9.09
CA GLY A 88 -0.79 -1.80 -9.85
C GLY A 88 0.28 -1.11 -9.00
N VAL A 89 1.31 -0.57 -9.68
CA VAL A 89 2.49 0.02 -9.04
C VAL A 89 2.14 1.29 -8.27
N ARG A 90 1.37 2.19 -8.87
CA ARG A 90 1.12 3.52 -8.30
C ARG A 90 0.31 3.48 -6.99
N PRO A 91 -0.81 2.73 -6.90
CA PRO A 91 -1.53 2.59 -5.63
C PRO A 91 -0.68 1.88 -4.55
N ALA A 92 0.15 0.91 -4.95
CA ALA A 92 1.08 0.25 -4.05
C ALA A 92 2.12 1.21 -3.47
N VAL A 93 2.75 2.06 -4.30
CA VAL A 93 3.67 3.10 -3.84
C VAL A 93 2.99 4.02 -2.83
N GLN A 94 1.79 4.52 -3.12
CA GLN A 94 1.06 5.42 -2.23
C GLN A 94 0.75 4.76 -0.88
N LEU A 95 0.31 3.50 -0.88
CA LEU A 95 0.06 2.73 0.34
C LEU A 95 1.33 2.60 1.18
N LEU A 96 2.44 2.20 0.55
CA LEU A 96 3.72 1.97 1.22
C LEU A 96 4.33 3.26 1.75
N MET A 97 4.25 4.36 0.99
CA MET A 97 4.66 5.69 1.44
C MET A 97 3.89 6.13 2.66
N GLY A 98 2.55 6.00 2.64
CA GLY A 98 1.70 6.30 3.78
C GLY A 98 1.99 5.42 4.98
N PHE A 99 2.21 4.12 4.75
CA PHE A 99 2.59 3.16 5.79
C PHE A 99 3.91 3.57 6.48
N LEU A 100 4.98 3.80 5.70
CA LEU A 100 6.29 4.15 6.23
C LEU A 100 6.31 5.51 6.92
N THR A 101 5.58 6.49 6.38
CA THR A 101 5.46 7.82 7.01
C THR A 101 4.76 7.74 8.36
N ARG A 102 3.69 6.94 8.48
CA ARG A 102 3.01 6.70 9.75
C ARG A 102 3.93 6.02 10.76
N SER A 103 4.67 5.01 10.34
CA SER A 103 5.63 4.31 11.18
C SER A 103 6.79 5.21 11.63
N ALA A 104 7.11 6.24 10.84
CA ALA A 104 8.13 7.22 11.20
C ALA A 104 7.68 8.23 12.27
N LEU A 105 6.39 8.55 12.31
CA LEU A 105 5.80 9.46 13.28
C LEU A 105 5.45 8.69 14.56
N ARG A 106 6.31 8.77 15.59
CA ARG A 106 6.09 8.14 16.92
C ARG A 106 5.01 8.83 17.77
N VAL A 107 3.87 9.21 17.17
CA VAL A 107 2.78 9.91 17.85
C VAL A 107 1.52 9.05 17.83
N HIS A 108 1.19 8.47 18.99
CA HIS A 108 -0.06 7.74 19.18
C HIS A 108 -1.14 8.73 19.62
N SER A 109 -1.84 9.33 18.65
CA SER A 109 -2.95 10.26 18.88
C SER A 109 -4.23 9.77 18.18
N PRO A 110 -5.38 9.68 18.87
CA PRO A 110 -6.67 9.35 18.25
C PRO A 110 -7.04 10.28 17.09
N VAL A 111 -6.68 11.57 17.20
CA VAL A 111 -6.91 12.56 16.15
C VAL A 111 -6.13 12.22 14.89
N LEU A 112 -4.87 11.81 15.06
CA LEU A 112 -4.00 11.45 13.95
C LEU A 112 -4.45 10.14 13.29
N ALA A 113 -4.93 9.17 14.08
CA ALA A 113 -5.54 7.94 13.56
C ALA A 113 -6.76 8.24 12.67
N HIS A 114 -7.67 9.10 13.15
CA HIS A 114 -8.83 9.53 12.38
C HIS A 114 -8.45 10.32 11.11
N PHE A 115 -7.42 11.17 11.21
CA PHE A 115 -6.87 11.87 10.05
C PHE A 115 -6.39 10.89 8.96
N TRP A 116 -5.63 9.85 9.33
CA TRP A 116 -5.15 8.86 8.36
C TRP A 116 -6.28 8.05 7.72
N GLU A 117 -7.28 7.66 8.49
CA GLU A 117 -8.45 6.95 7.98
C GLU A 117 -9.24 7.81 7.00
N SER A 118 -9.59 9.04 7.40
CA SER A 118 -10.39 9.96 6.58
C SER A 118 -9.68 10.41 5.31
N SER A 119 -8.38 10.71 5.39
CA SER A 119 -7.57 11.07 4.22
C SER A 119 -7.44 9.90 3.23
N THR A 120 -7.23 8.68 3.71
CA THR A 120 -7.17 7.48 2.85
C THR A 120 -8.49 7.25 2.14
N ARG A 121 -9.63 7.33 2.84
CA ARG A 121 -10.97 7.19 2.23
C ARG A 121 -11.21 8.24 1.15
N ARG A 122 -10.83 9.49 1.41
CA ARG A 122 -10.94 10.58 0.43
C ARG A 122 -10.08 10.34 -0.80
N ALA A 123 -8.83 9.89 -0.62
CA ALA A 123 -7.95 9.58 -1.73
C ALA A 123 -8.55 8.48 -2.63
N ILE A 124 -9.05 7.39 -2.06
CA ILE A 124 -9.71 6.31 -2.80
C ILE A 124 -10.96 6.83 -3.54
N ALA A 125 -11.78 7.65 -2.89
CA ALA A 125 -12.96 8.25 -3.52
C ALA A 125 -12.58 9.17 -4.69
N CYS A 126 -11.56 10.01 -4.52
CA CYS A 126 -11.06 10.90 -5.57
C CYS A 126 -10.47 10.10 -6.75
N GLU A 127 -9.76 9.01 -6.49
CA GLU A 127 -9.26 8.10 -7.54
C GLU A 127 -10.41 7.53 -8.37
N HIS A 128 -11.49 7.07 -7.72
CA HIS A 128 -12.67 6.53 -8.41
C HIS A 128 -13.42 7.60 -9.21
N ILE A 129 -13.59 8.80 -8.64
CA ILE A 129 -14.24 9.92 -9.34
C ILE A 129 -13.41 10.33 -10.56
N GLY A 130 -12.08 10.45 -10.40
CA GLY A 130 -11.18 10.80 -11.50
C GLY A 130 -11.20 9.77 -12.63
N ALA A 131 -11.20 8.48 -12.30
CA ALA A 131 -11.32 7.42 -13.30
C ALA A 131 -12.67 7.50 -14.05
N ALA A 132 -13.77 7.69 -13.32
CA ALA A 132 -15.11 7.78 -13.92
C ALA A 132 -15.30 9.05 -14.78
N GLU A 133 -14.71 10.19 -14.41
CA GLU A 133 -14.76 11.40 -15.24
C GLU A 133 -13.94 11.26 -16.52
N VAL A 134 -12.76 10.63 -16.47
CA VAL A 134 -11.94 10.42 -17.69
C VAL A 134 -12.67 9.52 -18.70
N ASP A 135 -13.32 8.45 -18.23
CA ASP A 135 -14.13 7.59 -19.09
C ASP A 135 -15.32 8.35 -19.72
N TYR A 136 -16.00 9.20 -18.95
CA TYR A 136 -17.08 10.04 -19.45
C TYR A 136 -16.61 11.01 -20.55
N TRP A 137 -15.49 11.71 -20.33
CA TRP A 137 -14.94 12.65 -21.31
C TRP A 137 -14.39 11.94 -22.56
N LEU A 138 -13.84 10.73 -22.43
CA LEU A 138 -13.41 9.93 -23.59
C LEU A 138 -14.60 9.52 -24.45
N ASP A 139 -15.69 9.01 -23.86
CA ASP A 139 -16.89 8.62 -24.60
C ASP A 139 -17.58 9.82 -25.28
N GLU A 140 -17.58 10.99 -24.63
CA GLU A 140 -18.21 12.20 -25.16
C GLU A 140 -17.36 12.91 -26.24
N LEU A 141 -16.02 12.83 -26.15
CA LEU A 141 -15.09 13.48 -27.09
C LEU A 141 -14.61 12.56 -28.23
N HIS A 142 -14.66 11.23 -28.09
CA HIS A 142 -14.26 10.28 -29.16
C HIS A 142 -14.98 10.53 -30.50
N PRO A 143 -16.31 10.73 -30.56
CA PRO A 143 -16.98 11.02 -31.84
C PRO A 143 -16.61 12.40 -32.41
N ALA A 144 -16.26 13.37 -31.55
CA ALA A 144 -15.86 14.71 -31.97
C ALA A 144 -14.42 14.76 -32.51
N LEU A 145 -13.53 13.90 -32.00
CA LEU A 145 -12.15 13.80 -32.47
C LEU A 145 -12.02 12.98 -33.76
N ASP A 146 -12.83 11.93 -33.95
CA ASP A 146 -12.90 11.17 -35.22
C ASP A 146 -13.41 12.04 -36.38
N ALA A 147 -14.31 12.98 -36.10
CA ALA A 147 -14.82 13.93 -37.09
C ALA A 147 -13.80 14.98 -37.55
N VAL A 148 -12.65 15.09 -36.87
CA VAL A 148 -11.58 16.06 -37.13
C VAL A 148 -10.36 15.42 -37.80
N GLN A 149 -10.37 14.10 -38.10
CA GLN A 149 -9.34 13.51 -38.96
C GLN A 149 -9.50 13.99 -40.41
N VAL A 150 -8.45 14.66 -40.88
CA VAL A 150 -8.36 15.49 -42.08
C VAL A 150 -8.02 14.63 -43.31
N ASP A 151 -8.69 14.89 -44.43
CA ASP A 151 -8.27 14.49 -45.80
C ASP A 151 -6.91 15.09 -46.20
#